data_AF-A0A838IZK3-F1
#
_entry.id   AF-A0A838IZK3-F1
#
_cell.length_a   1.000
_cell.length_b   1.000
_cell.length_c   1.000
_cell.angle_alpha   90.00
_cell.angle_beta   90.00
_cell.angle_gamma   90.00
#
_symmetry.space_group_name_H-M   'P 1'
#
loop_
_entity.id
_entity.type
_entity.pdbx_description
1 polymer ?
#
loop_
_entity_poly.entity_id
_entity_poly.type
_entity_poly.pdbx_seq_one_letter_code
_entity_poly.pdbx_strand_id
1 'polypeptide(L)'
;IYDVAVDLRRGSPTYGRWAGVLLAARSPEHLWVPAGFAHGFLVLSRSADVLYKSSAEYAPSAERGIAWDDPDLGITWPLPPGVRPLVSAKDASLPNLARSTSPFHVDDPR
;
A
#
# COMPACT_ATOMS: atom_id res chain seq x y z
N ILE A 1 -1.74 3.10 13.03
CA ILE A 1 -1.52 3.45 11.60
C ILE A 1 -2.86 3.39 10.88
N TYR A 2 -3.01 4.13 9.78
CA TYR A 2 -4.04 3.85 8.79
C TYR A 2 -3.39 3.04 7.68
N ASP A 3 -3.83 1.80 7.52
CA ASP A 3 -3.19 0.79 6.69
C ASP A 3 -4.02 0.53 5.42
N VAL A 4 -3.38 0.51 4.25
CA VAL A 4 -4.05 0.47 2.96
C VAL A 4 -3.48 -0.63 2.07
N ALA A 5 -4.39 -1.39 1.46
CA ALA A 5 -4.08 -2.35 0.41
C ALA A 5 -4.78 -1.96 -0.90
N VAL A 6 -4.06 -2.04 -2.02
CA VAL A 6 -4.58 -1.76 -3.37
C VAL A 6 -4.47 -3.01 -4.24
N ASP A 7 -5.55 -3.39 -4.89
CA ASP A 7 -5.55 -4.54 -5.79
C ASP A 7 -4.85 -4.23 -7.11
N LEU A 8 -3.70 -4.85 -7.36
CA LEU A 8 -2.93 -4.71 -8.59
C LEU A 8 -2.99 -5.97 -9.46
N ARG A 9 -3.92 -6.88 -9.23
CA ARG A 9 -4.03 -8.11 -10.02
C ARG A 9 -4.77 -7.83 -11.32
N ARG A 10 -4.06 -7.86 -12.45
CA ARG A 10 -4.66 -7.67 -13.77
C ARG A 10 -5.79 -8.69 -13.99
N GLY A 11 -6.88 -8.24 -14.61
CA GLY A 11 -8.09 -9.05 -14.78
C GLY A 11 -9.01 -9.09 -13.56
N SER A 12 -8.59 -8.58 -12.40
CA SER A 12 -9.44 -8.48 -11.22
C SER A 12 -10.57 -7.46 -11.45
N PRO A 13 -11.83 -7.76 -11.07
CA PRO A 13 -12.92 -6.78 -11.10
C PRO A 13 -12.72 -5.62 -10.11
N THR A 14 -11.76 -5.75 -9.19
CA THR A 14 -11.39 -4.73 -8.22
C THR A 14 -10.03 -4.10 -8.48
N TYR A 15 -9.41 -4.31 -9.66
CA TYR A 15 -8.13 -3.70 -10.00
C TYR A 15 -8.15 -2.17 -9.80
N GLY A 16 -7.12 -1.64 -9.13
CA GLY A 16 -6.99 -0.22 -8.77
C GLY A 16 -7.89 0.21 -7.60
N ARG A 17 -8.76 -0.66 -7.07
CA ARG A 17 -9.54 -0.36 -5.87
C ARG A 17 -8.70 -0.65 -4.63
N TRP A 18 -8.99 0.10 -3.57
CA TRP A 18 -8.28 0.02 -2.31
C TRP A 18 -9.23 -0.22 -1.14
N ALA A 19 -8.68 -0.79 -0.07
CA ALA A 19 -9.31 -0.87 1.24
C ALA A 19 -8.36 -0.27 2.29
N GLY A 20 -8.91 0.52 3.21
CA GLY A 20 -8.17 1.15 4.30
C GLY A 20 -8.73 0.76 5.66
N VAL A 21 -7.85 0.49 6.62
CA VAL A 21 -8.21 0.08 7.98
C VAL A 21 -7.39 0.82 9.02
N LEU A 22 -8.01 1.20 10.14
CA LEU A 22 -7.30 1.79 11.27
C LEU A 22 -6.77 0.67 12.18
N LEU A 23 -5.45 0.54 12.27
CA LEU A 23 -4.79 -0.39 13.19
C LEU A 23 -4.18 0.37 14.37
N ALA A 24 -4.43 -0.11 15.59
CA ALA A 24 -3.96 0.54 16.82
C ALA A 24 -3.27 -0.46 17.74
N ALA A 25 -2.17 -0.06 18.40
CA ALA A 25 -1.41 -0.93 19.29
C ALA A 25 -2.25 -1.55 20.43
N ARG A 26 -3.29 -0.85 20.89
CA ARG A 26 -4.21 -1.34 21.95
C ARG A 26 -5.18 -2.42 21.50
N SER A 27 -5.35 -2.61 20.19
CA SER A 27 -6.21 -3.62 19.58
C SER A 27 -5.42 -4.26 18.45
N PRO A 28 -4.61 -5.30 18.75
CA PRO A 28 -3.66 -5.89 17.82
C PRO A 28 -4.39 -6.72 16.76
N GLU A 29 -5.08 -6.03 15.87
CA GLU A 29 -5.62 -6.58 14.64
C GLU A 29 -4.49 -6.70 13.62
N HIS A 30 -4.50 -7.79 12.86
CA HIS A 30 -3.56 -8.00 11.78
C HIS A 30 -4.27 -7.80 10.45
N LEU A 31 -3.63 -7.07 9.54
CA LEU A 31 -4.03 -7.02 8.14
C LEU A 31 -3.25 -8.08 7.37
N TRP A 32 -3.96 -8.96 6.66
CA TRP A 32 -3.35 -9.83 5.65
C TRP A 32 -3.41 -9.13 4.29
N VAL A 33 -2.26 -8.94 3.67
CA VAL A 33 -2.14 -8.39 2.31
C VAL A 33 -1.69 -9.51 1.36
N PRO A 34 -2.56 -9.97 0.46
CA PRO A 34 -2.20 -11.04 -0.48
C PRO A 34 -1.14 -10.60 -1.50
N ALA A 35 -0.44 -11.57 -2.09
CA ALA A 35 0.39 -11.30 -3.27
C ALA A 35 -0.46 -10.67 -4.39
N GLY A 36 0.15 -9.75 -5.13
CA GLY A 36 -0.55 -8.96 -6.15
C GLY A 36 -1.29 -7.73 -5.65
N PHE A 37 -1.19 -7.40 -4.36
CA PHE A 37 -1.63 -6.13 -3.81
C PHE A 37 -0.44 -5.23 -3.52
N ALA A 38 -0.59 -3.93 -3.73
CA ALA A 38 0.29 -2.94 -3.12
C ALA A 38 -0.14 -2.67 -1.68
N HIS A 39 0.83 -2.34 -0.84
CA HIS A 39 0.66 -2.07 0.59
C HIS A 39 1.29 -0.74 0.94
N GLY A 40 0.62 0.06 1.75
CA GLY A 40 1.15 1.31 2.28
C GLY A 40 0.39 1.76 3.52
N PHE A 41 1.05 2.49 4.41
CA PHE A 41 0.45 2.93 5.66
C PHE A 41 0.83 4.35 6.03
N LEU A 42 -0.06 5.01 6.79
CA LEU A 42 0.16 6.32 7.38
C LEU A 42 0.25 6.19 8.91
N VAL A 43 1.34 6.70 9.48
CA VAL A 43 1.50 6.82 10.94
C VAL A 43 0.66 8.01 11.43
N LEU A 44 -0.26 7.74 12.37
CA LEU A 44 -1.19 8.73 12.93
C LEU A 44 -0.83 9.17 14.37
N SER A 45 0.17 8.52 14.95
CA SER A 45 0.69 8.80 16.29
C SER A 45 2.08 9.41 16.20
N ARG A 46 2.65 9.84 17.34
CA ARG A 46 4.04 10.34 17.38
C ARG A 46 5.05 9.31 16.84
N SER A 47 4.82 8.04 17.10
CA SER A 47 5.59 6.91 16.59
C SER A 47 4.69 5.69 16.42
N ALA A 48 5.11 4.72 15.60
CA ALA A 48 4.47 3.42 15.47
C ALA A 48 5.53 2.36 15.16
N ASP A 49 5.40 1.20 15.79
CA ASP A 49 6.12 0.00 15.42
C ASP A 49 5.21 -0.86 14.52
N VAL A 50 5.73 -1.26 13.37
CA VAL A 50 5.00 -2.10 12.40
C VAL A 50 5.81 -3.36 12.15
N LEU A 51 5.21 -4.52 12.43
CA LEU A 51 5.86 -5.81 12.30
C LEU A 51 5.22 -6.59 11.15
N TYR A 52 6.06 -7.21 10.32
CA TYR A 52 5.64 -7.98 9.17
C TYR A 52 5.95 -9.45 9.35
N LYS A 53 4.99 -10.29 8.95
CA LYS A 53 5.23 -11.70 8.63
C LYS A 53 5.15 -11.84 7.12
N SER A 54 6.31 -11.96 6.48
CA SER A 54 6.42 -12.06 5.03
C SER A 54 6.50 -13.52 4.59
N SER A 55 5.88 -13.85 3.45
CA SER A 55 5.96 -15.18 2.84
C SER A 55 7.28 -15.42 2.10
N ALA A 56 8.05 -14.37 1.83
CA ALA A 56 9.35 -14.42 1.15
C ALA A 56 10.34 -13.43 1.77
N GLU A 57 11.63 -13.67 1.54
CA GLU A 57 12.71 -12.76 1.93
C GLU A 57 12.70 -11.48 1.10
N TYR A 58 13.25 -10.40 1.66
CA TYR A 58 13.31 -9.11 0.98
C TYR A 58 14.28 -9.14 -0.20
N ALA A 59 13.77 -8.77 -1.39
CA ALA A 59 14.54 -8.67 -2.62
C ALA A 59 14.37 -7.26 -3.23
N PRO A 60 15.31 -6.33 -3.01
CA PRO A 60 15.18 -4.93 -3.46
C PRO A 60 14.93 -4.78 -4.98
N SER A 61 15.49 -5.69 -5.78
CA SER A 61 15.33 -5.69 -7.24
C SER A 61 13.92 -6.03 -7.71
N ALA A 62 13.15 -6.76 -6.90
CA ALA A 62 11.77 -7.12 -7.16
C ALA A 62 10.78 -6.05 -6.67
N GLU A 63 11.26 -5.04 -5.95
CA GLU A 63 10.38 -4.02 -5.41
C GLU A 63 9.82 -3.10 -6.50
N ARG A 64 8.55 -2.77 -6.33
CA ARG A 64 7.74 -1.90 -7.17
C ARG A 64 6.82 -1.12 -6.24
N GLY A 65 6.36 0.03 -6.69
CA GLY A 65 5.39 0.83 -5.94
C GLY A 65 4.62 1.76 -6.85
N ILE A 66 3.61 2.39 -6.27
CA ILE A 66 2.77 3.41 -6.89
C ILE A 66 2.83 4.66 -6.01
N ALA A 67 2.75 5.84 -6.61
CA ALA A 67 2.65 7.10 -5.89
C ALA A 67 1.50 7.04 -4.85
N TRP A 68 1.80 7.39 -3.60
CA TRP A 68 0.82 7.34 -2.51
C TRP A 68 -0.34 8.31 -2.72
N ASP A 69 -0.09 9.42 -3.43
CA ASP A 69 -1.04 10.48 -3.79
C ASP A 69 -1.53 10.37 -5.24
N ASP A 70 -1.47 9.17 -5.83
CA ASP A 70 -1.98 8.92 -7.17
C ASP A 70 -3.49 9.27 -7.27
N PRO A 71 -3.87 10.23 -8.14
CA PRO A 71 -5.26 10.61 -8.32
C PRO A 71 -6.14 9.49 -8.89
N ASP A 72 -5.58 8.51 -9.61
CA ASP A 72 -6.34 7.40 -10.18
C ASP A 72 -6.78 6.41 -9.08
N LEU A 73 -5.95 6.25 -8.04
CA LEU A 73 -6.30 5.44 -6.86
C LEU A 73 -7.21 6.21 -5.90
N GLY A 74 -7.03 7.53 -5.79
CA GLY A 74 -7.90 8.39 -4.99
C GLY A 74 -7.98 7.97 -3.52
N ILE A 75 -6.87 7.48 -2.96
CA ILE A 75 -6.84 6.98 -1.58
C ILE A 75 -7.11 8.14 -0.62
N THR A 76 -8.14 7.97 0.22
CA THR A 76 -8.47 8.96 1.24
C THR A 76 -7.59 8.74 2.47
N TRP A 77 -6.40 9.34 2.44
CA TRP A 77 -5.49 9.37 3.59
C TRP A 77 -6.00 10.34 4.65
N PRO A 78 -6.14 9.94 5.93
CA PRO A 78 -6.67 10.78 7.00
C PRO A 78 -5.61 11.80 7.50
N LEU A 79 -5.22 12.70 6.61
CA LEU A 79 -4.30 13.80 6.88
C LEU A 79 -5.07 15.08 7.24
N PRO A 80 -4.56 15.90 8.17
CA PRO A 80 -5.10 17.23 8.38
C PRO A 80 -4.97 18.09 7.11
N PRO A 81 -5.88 19.06 6.89
CA PRO A 81 -5.82 19.94 5.72
C PRO A 81 -4.46 20.64 5.57
N GLY A 82 -3.91 20.62 4.36
CA GLY A 82 -2.62 21.26 4.04
C GLY A 82 -1.38 20.51 4.54
N VAL A 83 -1.54 19.39 5.25
CA VAL A 83 -0.42 18.58 5.73
C VAL A 83 -0.06 17.52 4.67
N ARG A 84 1.23 17.46 4.32
CA ARG A 84 1.79 16.36 3.53
C ARG A 84 2.52 15.39 4.46
N PRO A 85 2.42 14.07 4.21
CA PRO A 85 3.17 13.09 4.97
C PRO A 85 4.66 13.20 4.65
N LEU A 86 5.51 12.82 5.60
CA LEU A 86 6.91 12.56 5.31
C LEU A 86 6.99 11.25 4.53
N VAL A 87 7.55 11.30 3.33
CA VAL A 87 7.75 10.14 2.46
C VAL A 87 9.24 10.00 2.13
N SER A 88 9.68 8.78 1.86
CA SER A 88 11.06 8.55 1.43
C SER A 88 11.29 9.14 0.04
N ALA A 89 12.54 9.43 -0.32
CA ALA A 89 12.87 9.90 -1.67
C ALA A 89 12.47 8.89 -2.75
N LYS A 90 12.52 7.58 -2.41
CA LYS A 90 12.08 6.50 -3.27
C LYS A 90 10.58 6.57 -3.51
N ASP A 91 9.77 6.66 -2.46
CA ASP A 91 8.31 6.67 -2.58
C ASP A 91 7.81 7.93 -3.27
N ALA A 92 8.48 9.07 -3.03
CA ALA A 92 8.24 10.32 -3.73
C ALA A 92 8.53 10.26 -5.24
N SER A 93 9.28 9.25 -5.70
CA SER A 93 9.65 9.05 -7.11
C SER A 93 8.85 7.94 -7.80
N LEU A 94 7.94 7.28 -7.09
CA LEU A 94 7.14 6.20 -7.65
C LEU A 94 6.18 6.73 -8.74
N PRO A 95 5.91 5.94 -9.79
CA PRO A 95 4.97 6.34 -10.82
C PRO A 95 3.52 6.24 -10.33
N ASN A 96 2.62 6.98 -10.97
CA ASN A 96 1.17 6.70 -10.85
C ASN A 96 0.84 5.33 -11.47
N LEU A 97 -0.29 4.75 -11.07
CA LEU A 97 -0.84 3.47 -11.51
C LEU A 97 -0.87 3.38 -13.03
N ALA A 98 -1.35 4.42 -13.72
CA ALA A 98 -1.41 4.47 -15.19
C ALA A 98 -0.05 4.31 -15.89
N ARG A 99 1.06 4.61 -15.19
CA ARG A 99 2.44 4.47 -15.69
C ARG A 99 3.18 3.30 -15.05
N SER A 100 2.54 2.59 -14.13
CA SER A 100 3.03 1.37 -13.53
C SER A 100 2.59 0.16 -14.34
N THR A 101 3.37 -0.91 -14.30
CA THR A 101 2.96 -2.20 -14.87
C THR A 101 2.95 -3.23 -13.76
N SER A 102 1.77 -3.73 -13.41
CA SER A 102 1.66 -4.84 -12.48
C SER A 102 2.08 -6.15 -13.15
N PRO A 103 3.00 -6.92 -12.54
CA PRO A 103 3.35 -8.25 -13.03
C PRO A 103 2.29 -9.31 -12.66
N PHE A 104 1.32 -8.96 -11.82
CA PHE A 104 0.36 -9.91 -11.25
C PHE A 104 -0.91 -10.03 -12.09
N HIS A 105 -1.42 -11.24 -12.24
CA HIS A 105 -2.74 -11.56 -12.77
C HIS A 105 -3.64 -12.12 -11.66
N VAL A 106 -4.96 -11.95 -11.78
CA VAL A 106 -5.93 -12.45 -10.79
C VAL A 106 -5.94 -13.98 -10.70
N ASP A 107 -5.51 -14.64 -11.78
CA ASP A 107 -5.46 -16.10 -11.91
C ASP A 107 -4.08 -16.68 -11.54
N ASP A 108 -3.13 -15.85 -11.10
CA ASP A 108 -1.82 -16.34 -10.66
C ASP A 108 -2.01 -17.32 -9.47
N PRO A 109 -1.21 -18.40 -9.41
CA PRO A 109 -1.28 -19.34 -8.30
C PRO A 109 -0.95 -18.64 -6.98
N ARG A 110 -1.71 -18.99 -5.93
CA ARG A 110 -1.52 -18.48 -4.57
C ARG A 110 -0.35 -19.16 -3.86
#